data_AF-A0A838I4D7-F1
#
_entry.id   AF-A0A838I4D7-F1
#
_cell.length_a   1.000
_cell.length_b   1.000
_cell.length_c   1.000
_cell.angle_alpha   90.00
_cell.angle_beta   90.00
_cell.angle_gamma   90.00
#
_symmetry.space_group_name_H-M   'P 1'
#
loop_
_entity.id
_entity.type
_entity.pdbx_description
1 polymer ?
#
loop_
_entity_poly.entity_id
_entity_poly.type
_entity_poly.pdbx_seq_one_letter_code
_entity_poly.pdbx_strand_id
1 'polypeptide(L)'
;MSEDQNERPTEVAPVRGAPRRERTGPRQFLREVRGELRRVAWPSRKEVASYSVVVLVTVTLMMAYIAGLDTVFGRFVFWIFG
;
A
#
# COMPACT_ATOMS: atom_id res chain seq x y z
N MET A 1 -15.42 -81.50 9.12
CA MET A 1 -15.72 -80.97 7.78
C MET A 1 -16.58 -79.74 8.00
N SER A 2 -15.93 -78.62 8.26
CA SER A 2 -16.56 -77.31 8.48
C SER A 2 -15.47 -76.26 8.27
N GLU A 3 -15.48 -75.71 7.05
CA GLU A 3 -15.33 -74.27 6.75
C GLU A 3 -14.06 -73.62 7.35
N ASP A 4 -12.91 -73.67 6.68
CA ASP A 4 -12.55 -72.80 5.55
C ASP A 4 -13.13 -71.38 5.61
N GLN A 5 -12.84 -70.65 6.69
CA GLN A 5 -13.07 -69.21 6.73
C GLN A 5 -12.07 -68.50 7.64
N ASN A 6 -10.83 -68.37 7.17
CA ASN A 6 -9.89 -67.39 7.71
C ASN A 6 -9.21 -66.64 6.57
N GLU A 7 -10.04 -66.06 5.71
CA GLU A 7 -9.61 -65.07 4.73
C GLU A 7 -9.31 -63.78 5.48
N ARG A 8 -8.01 -63.49 5.58
CA ARG A 8 -7.47 -62.27 6.21
C ARG A 8 -8.09 -61.07 5.50
N PRO A 9 -8.81 -60.18 6.21
CA PRO A 9 -9.13 -58.89 5.63
C PRO A 9 -7.80 -58.16 5.45
N THR A 10 -7.35 -58.06 4.19
CA THR A 10 -6.29 -57.14 3.81
C THR A 10 -6.81 -55.74 4.15
N GLU A 11 -6.47 -55.25 5.33
CA GLU A 11 -6.76 -53.90 5.78
C GLU A 11 -5.97 -52.95 4.88
N VAL A 12 -6.64 -52.51 3.81
CA VAL A 12 -6.18 -51.43 2.97
C VAL A 12 -6.18 -50.16 3.81
N ALA A 13 -5.05 -49.91 4.48
CA ALA A 13 -4.83 -48.68 5.23
C ALA A 13 -5.12 -47.48 4.33
N PRO A 14 -5.95 -46.51 4.76
CA PRO A 14 -6.23 -45.34 3.95
C PRO A 14 -4.92 -44.57 3.76
N VAL A 15 -4.52 -44.38 2.51
CA VAL A 15 -3.43 -43.49 2.14
C VAL A 15 -3.80 -42.09 2.66
N ARG A 16 -3.25 -41.72 3.82
CA ARG A 16 -3.39 -40.39 4.41
C ARG A 16 -2.94 -39.37 3.37
N GLY A 17 -3.89 -38.60 2.87
CA GLY A 17 -3.67 -37.62 1.82
C GLY A 17 -2.50 -36.69 2.15
N ALA A 18 -1.63 -36.49 1.16
CA ALA A 18 -0.55 -35.52 1.22
C ALA A 18 -1.12 -34.15 1.65
N PRO A 19 -0.43 -33.42 2.54
CA PRO A 19 -0.93 -32.13 3.04
C PRO A 19 -1.11 -31.18 1.85
N ARG A 20 -2.36 -30.81 1.60
CA ARG A 20 -2.74 -29.80 0.61
C ARG A 20 -2.00 -28.53 0.98
N ARG A 21 -0.97 -28.21 0.20
CA ARG A 21 -0.16 -26.98 0.33
C ARG A 21 -1.13 -25.80 0.28
N GLU A 22 -1.41 -25.24 1.45
CA GLU A 22 -2.29 -24.09 1.63
C GLU A 22 -1.66 -22.93 0.86
N ARG A 23 -2.17 -22.66 -0.34
CA ARG A 23 -1.80 -21.45 -1.08
C ARG A 23 -2.26 -20.29 -0.20
N THR A 24 -1.30 -19.52 0.30
CA THR A 24 -1.56 -18.34 1.13
C THR A 24 -2.64 -17.50 0.48
N GLY A 25 -3.84 -17.49 1.05
CA GLY A 25 -4.98 -16.78 0.46
C GLY A 25 -4.71 -15.28 0.44
N PRO A 26 -5.36 -14.51 -0.46
CA PRO A 26 -5.23 -13.04 -0.52
C PRO A 26 -5.46 -12.36 0.85
N ARG A 27 -6.36 -12.94 1.66
CA ARG A 27 -6.64 -12.49 3.04
C ARG A 27 -5.43 -12.61 3.97
N GLN A 28 -4.63 -13.67 3.83
CA GLN A 28 -3.46 -13.89 4.66
C GLN A 28 -2.30 -12.99 4.23
N PHE A 29 -2.10 -12.81 2.92
CA PHE A 29 -1.14 -11.84 2.38
C PHE A 29 -1.42 -10.40 2.84
N LEU A 30 -2.69 -9.95 2.80
CA LEU A 30 -3.09 -8.63 3.32
C LEU A 30 -2.79 -8.46 4.82
N ARG A 31 -2.95 -9.54 5.59
CA ARG A 31 -2.64 -9.55 7.03
C ARG A 31 -1.13 -9.41 7.28
N GLU A 32 -0.32 -10.12 6.49
CA GLU A 32 1.14 -10.04 6.54
C GLU A 32 1.63 -8.65 6.10
N VAL A 33 1.12 -8.09 5.00
CA VAL A 33 1.44 -6.74 4.51
C VAL A 33 1.06 -5.66 5.52
N ARG A 34 -0.11 -5.76 6.17
CA ARG A 34 -0.51 -4.83 7.25
C ARG A 34 0.42 -4.93 8.46
N GLY A 35 0.96 -6.12 8.75
CA GLY A 35 1.96 -6.34 9.78
C GLY A 35 3.28 -5.63 9.46
N GLU A 36 3.75 -5.73 8.22
CA GLU A 36 4.99 -5.10 7.75
C GLU A 36 4.84 -3.57 7.59
N LEU A 37 3.70 -3.08 7.09
CA LEU A 37 3.36 -1.65 6.99
C LEU A 37 3.34 -0.96 8.36
N ARG A 38 3.09 -1.69 9.46
CA ARG A 38 3.19 -1.16 10.82
C ARG A 38 4.63 -0.95 11.28
N ARG A 39 5.62 -1.58 10.62
CA ARG A 39 7.05 -1.38 10.85
C ARG A 39 7.59 -0.16 10.10
N VAL A 40 6.90 0.29 9.06
CA VAL A 40 7.17 1.59 8.47
C VAL A 40 6.80 2.63 9.52
N ALA A 41 7.78 3.40 9.97
CA ALA A 41 7.57 4.49 10.90
C ALA A 41 6.74 5.57 10.21
N TRP A 42 5.42 5.45 10.28
CA TRP A 42 4.53 6.48 9.76
C TRP A 42 4.73 7.73 10.61
N PRO A 43 5.15 8.83 9.97
CA PRO A 43 5.54 10.05 10.67
C PRO A 43 4.37 10.57 11.50
N SER A 44 4.70 11.26 12.60
CA SER A 44 3.67 11.80 13.48
C SER A 44 2.81 12.82 12.73
N ARG A 45 1.51 12.92 13.06
CA ARG A 45 0.61 13.91 12.44
C ARG A 45 1.14 15.35 12.53
N LYS A 46 1.89 15.65 13.60
CA LYS A 46 2.54 16.95 13.80
C LYS A 46 3.64 17.21 12.77
N GLU A 47 4.45 16.20 12.48
CA GLU A 47 5.54 16.29 11.51
C GLU A 47 4.99 16.47 10.09
N VAL A 48 3.98 15.69 9.72
CA VAL A 48 3.28 15.85 8.43
C VAL A 48 2.67 17.26 8.29
N ALA A 49 2.05 17.77 9.36
CA ALA A 49 1.48 19.12 9.36
C ALA A 49 2.57 20.19 9.19
N SER A 50 3.69 20.09 9.93
CA SER A 50 4.81 21.03 9.81
C SER A 50 5.37 21.08 8.38
N TYR A 51 5.61 19.92 7.76
CA TYR A 51 6.08 19.88 6.38
C TYR A 51 5.06 20.43 5.39
N SER A 52 3.77 20.13 5.58
CA SER A 52 2.71 20.67 4.73
C SER A 52 2.60 22.20 4.84
N VAL A 53 2.76 22.76 6.04
CA VAL A 53 2.74 24.21 6.27
C VAL A 53 3.89 24.89 5.55
N VAL A 54 5.12 24.35 5.64
CA VAL A 54 6.27 24.89 4.91
C VAL A 54 5.99 24.93 3.41
N VAL A 55 5.48 23.83 2.84
CA VAL A 55 5.12 23.76 1.41
C VAL A 55 4.02 24.76 1.04
N LEU A 56 2.97 24.89 1.87
CA LEU A 56 1.90 25.85 1.63
C LEU A 56 2.40 27.29 1.61
N VAL A 57 3.28 27.66 2.55
CA VAL A 57 3.88 28.99 2.61
C VAL A 57 4.74 29.25 1.38
N THR A 58 5.62 28.32 1.01
CA THR A 58 6.52 28.52 -0.14
C THR A 58 5.75 28.62 -1.46
N VAL A 59 4.74 27.78 -1.68
CA VAL A 59 3.91 27.84 -2.89
C VAL A 59 3.11 29.14 -2.95
N THR A 60 2.58 29.60 -1.81
CA THR A 60 1.86 30.89 -1.74
C THR A 60 2.78 32.06 -2.07
N LEU A 61 4.00 32.07 -1.53
CA LEU A 61 5.00 33.09 -1.83
C LEU A 61 5.40 33.08 -3.31
N MET A 62 5.60 31.90 -3.89
CA MET A 62 5.92 31.76 -5.31
C MET A 62 4.77 32.25 -6.20
N MET A 63 3.52 31.92 -5.85
CA MET A 63 2.33 32.41 -6.55
C MET A 63 2.23 33.94 -6.47
N ALA A 64 2.43 34.53 -5.29
CA ALA A 64 2.43 35.98 -5.11
C ALA A 64 3.54 36.67 -5.91
N TYR A 65 4.74 36.07 -5.93
CA TYR A 65 5.88 36.56 -6.70
C TYR A 65 5.58 36.56 -8.21
N ILE A 66 5.10 35.44 -8.75
CA ILE A 66 4.75 35.32 -10.17
C ILE A 66 3.64 36.30 -10.52
N ALA A 67 2.56 36.34 -9.74
CA ALA A 67 1.45 37.26 -9.97
C ALA A 67 1.88 38.74 -9.93
N GLY A 68 2.78 39.08 -9.01
CA GLY A 68 3.38 40.42 -8.93
C GLY A 68 4.18 40.75 -10.18
N LEU A 69 5.05 39.84 -10.62
CA LEU A 69 5.81 40.00 -11.86
C LEU A 69 4.89 40.12 -13.08
N ASP A 70 3.90 39.24 -13.23
CA ASP A 70 2.96 39.26 -14.35
C ASP A 70 2.21 40.60 -14.44
N THR A 71 1.86 41.17 -13.28
CA THR A 71 1.23 42.51 -13.20
C THR A 71 2.17 43.61 -13.68
N VAL A 72 3.44 43.57 -13.24
CA VAL A 72 4.47 44.55 -13.63
C VAL A 72 4.78 44.44 -15.12
N PHE A 73 5.02 43.23 -15.62
CA PHE A 73 5.30 42.97 -17.03
C PHE A 73 4.10 43.35 -17.91
N GLY A 74 2.88 42.99 -17.52
CA GLY A 74 1.67 43.38 -18.24
C GLY A 74 1.53 44.90 -18.37
N ARG A 75 1.77 45.63 -17.27
CA ARG A 75 1.72 47.10 -17.29
C ARG A 75 2.85 47.73 -18.11
N PHE A 76 4.03 47.13 -18.07
CA PHE A 76 5.22 47.58 -18.82
C PHE A 76 5.05 47.36 -20.33
N VAL A 77 4.58 46.18 -20.73
CA VAL A 77 4.28 45.86 -22.13
C VAL A 77 3.19 46.79 -22.67
N PHE A 78 2.12 47.02 -21.91
CA PHE A 78 1.09 47.99 -22.30
C PHE A 78 1.63 49.41 -22.44
N TRP A 79 2.63 49.81 -21.66
CA TRP A 79 3.25 51.13 -21.79
C TRP A 79 4.15 51.25 -23.04
N ILE A 80 4.80 50.17 -23.46
CA ILE A 80 5.68 50.15 -24.63
C ILE A 80 4.89 50.01 -25.94
N PHE A 81 3.89 49.13 -25.97
CA PHE A 81 3.15 48.77 -27.19
C PHE A 81 1.75 49.38 -27.28
N GLY A 82 1.30 50.08 -26.24
CA GLY A 82 0.04 50.81 -26.19
C GLY A 82 0.18 52.24 -26.66
#